data_AF-A0A1E1V320-F1
#
_entry.id   AF-A0A1E1V320-F1
#
_cell.length_a   1.000
_cell.length_b   1.000
_cell.length_c   1.000
_cell.angle_alpha   90.00
_cell.angle_beta   90.00
_cell.angle_gamma   90.00
#
_symmetry.space_group_name_H-M   'P 1'
#
loop_
_entity.id
_entity.type
_entity.pdbx_description
1 polymer ?
#
loop_
_entity_poly.entity_id
_entity_poly.type
_entity_poly.pdbx_seq_one_letter_code
_entity_poly.pdbx_strand_id
1 'polypeptide(L)'
;MTIGIGYDVGYANAPTLATDFGGTIPRPMIDALRSTIGKTGAIAEHVARDLADQVDVPWTAAISVHRARVMPRWIGLVERSLPNAAAIGPDCLGALVSLTYNRGASYPKAGDRYEEMRAIKAHMGARAFDRIPGELRSMKRLWPTVPGLQKRREREAQLFEAGLRAV
;
A
#
# COMPACT_ATOMS: atom_id res chain seq x y z
N MET A 1 6.22 -7.71 11.23
CA MET A 1 5.09 -8.60 11.57
C MET A 1 3.85 -8.01 10.94
N THR A 2 3.06 -8.78 10.20
CA THR A 2 1.89 -8.26 9.49
C THR A 2 0.60 -8.82 10.07
N ILE A 3 -0.36 -7.94 10.36
CA ILE A 3 -1.69 -8.30 10.89
C ILE A 3 -2.80 -7.70 10.03
N GLY A 4 -4.02 -8.26 10.16
CA GLY A 4 -5.19 -7.78 9.43
C GLY A 4 -4.96 -7.73 7.92
N ILE A 5 -5.29 -6.59 7.29
CA ILE A 5 -5.10 -6.40 5.84
C ILE A 5 -3.79 -5.62 5.60
N GLY A 6 -2.70 -6.36 5.54
CA GLY A 6 -1.37 -5.87 5.16
C GLY A 6 -0.78 -4.81 6.10
N TYR A 7 -1.25 -4.72 7.34
CA TYR A 7 -0.73 -3.77 8.32
C TYR A 7 0.59 -4.30 8.91
N ASP A 8 1.72 -3.70 8.57
CA ASP A 8 3.01 -4.08 9.13
C ASP A 8 3.31 -3.31 10.42
N VAL A 9 3.23 -4.02 11.55
CA VAL A 9 3.52 -3.49 12.89
C VAL A 9 5.00 -3.14 13.06
N GLY A 10 5.90 -3.81 12.31
CA GLY A 10 7.33 -3.56 12.37
C GLY A 10 7.71 -2.15 11.91
N TYR A 11 6.92 -1.55 11.02
CA TYR A 11 7.09 -0.18 10.53
C TYR A 11 6.16 0.85 11.20
N ALA A 12 5.31 0.42 12.13
CA ALA A 12 4.46 1.30 12.92
C ALA A 12 5.21 1.82 14.17
N ASN A 13 4.63 2.77 14.89
CA ASN A 13 5.06 3.17 16.22
C ASN A 13 3.95 2.93 17.25
N ALA A 14 4.30 2.89 18.53
CA ALA A 14 3.36 2.52 19.59
C ALA A 14 2.12 3.43 19.69
N PRO A 15 2.23 4.77 19.55
CA PRO A 15 1.07 5.64 19.45
C PRO A 15 0.16 5.29 18.26
N THR A 16 0.75 5.09 17.08
CA THR A 16 -0.01 4.81 15.84
C THR A 16 -0.74 3.48 15.95
N LEU A 17 -0.08 2.43 16.45
CA LEU A 17 -0.70 1.13 16.68
C LEU A 17 -1.89 1.24 17.64
N ALA A 18 -1.73 1.98 18.74
CA ALA A 18 -2.79 2.17 19.72
C ALA A 18 -3.97 3.00 19.17
N THR A 19 -3.70 4.02 18.36
CA THR A 19 -4.74 4.81 17.69
C THR A 19 -5.47 4.01 16.60
N ASP A 20 -4.73 3.20 15.84
CA ASP A 20 -5.29 2.46 14.72
C ASP A 20 -6.18 1.32 15.20
N PHE A 21 -5.77 0.59 16.24
CA PHE A 21 -6.46 -0.62 16.72
C PHE A 21 -7.22 -0.44 18.04
N GLY A 22 -7.06 0.70 18.72
CA GLY A 22 -7.73 1.01 19.99
C GLY A 22 -9.25 0.93 19.86
N GLY A 23 -9.88 0.20 20.77
CA GLY A 23 -11.33 -0.04 20.76
C GLY A 23 -11.82 -0.97 19.65
N THR A 24 -10.93 -1.46 18.78
CA THR A 24 -11.28 -2.40 17.70
C THR A 24 -10.84 -3.82 18.01
N ILE A 25 -9.76 -3.98 18.79
CA ILE A 25 -9.32 -5.27 19.36
C ILE A 25 -9.04 -5.11 20.86
N PRO A 26 -9.08 -6.21 21.64
CA PRO A 26 -8.72 -6.22 23.05
C PRO A 26 -7.36 -5.57 23.34
N ARG A 27 -7.30 -4.80 24.42
CA ARG A 27 -6.07 -4.11 24.87
C ARG A 27 -4.87 -5.06 25.05
N PRO A 28 -5.02 -6.28 25.60
CA PRO A 28 -3.91 -7.22 25.71
C PRO A 28 -3.27 -7.57 24.36
N MET A 29 -4.05 -7.68 23.28
CA MET A 29 -3.52 -7.91 21.94
C MET A 29 -2.69 -6.73 21.44
N ILE A 30 -3.14 -5.50 21.70
CA ILE A 30 -2.39 -4.29 21.33
C ILE A 30 -1.06 -4.25 22.09
N ASP A 31 -1.07 -4.59 23.38
CA ASP A 31 0.14 -4.60 24.21
C ASP A 31 1.11 -5.71 23.78
N ALA A 32 0.62 -6.90 23.42
CA ALA A 32 1.43 -7.95 22.78
C ALA A 32 2.07 -7.45 21.48
N LEU A 33 1.29 -6.82 20.60
CA LEU A 33 1.77 -6.31 19.31
C LEU A 33 2.82 -5.19 19.45
N ARG A 34 2.77 -4.38 20.51
CA ARG A 34 3.79 -3.35 20.77
C ARG A 34 5.20 -3.93 20.87
N SER A 35 5.34 -5.15 21.40
CA SER A 35 6.64 -5.85 21.49
C SER A 35 7.27 -6.18 20.12
N THR A 36 6.51 -6.00 19.04
CA THR A 36 6.88 -6.38 17.67
C THR A 36 7.31 -5.20 16.81
N ILE A 37 7.15 -3.98 17.33
CA ILE A 37 7.56 -2.74 16.68
C ILE A 37 9.07 -2.75 16.44
N GLY A 38 9.48 -2.34 15.24
CA GLY A 38 10.89 -2.32 14.83
C GLY A 38 11.50 -3.70 14.54
N LYS A 39 10.80 -4.80 14.83
CA LYS A 39 11.28 -6.16 14.52
C LYS A 39 11.01 -6.51 13.06
N THR A 40 12.06 -6.91 12.34
CA THR A 40 12.02 -7.30 10.93
C THR A 40 12.78 -8.61 10.69
N GLY A 41 12.63 -9.23 9.51
CA GLY A 41 13.34 -10.45 9.14
C GLY A 41 13.07 -11.64 10.06
N ALA A 42 14.09 -12.47 10.30
CA ALA A 42 13.98 -13.69 11.12
C ALA A 42 13.50 -13.43 12.55
N ILE A 43 13.86 -12.28 13.14
CA ILE A 43 13.39 -11.88 14.48
C ILE A 43 11.86 -11.69 14.47
N ALA A 44 11.32 -11.06 13.42
CA ALA A 44 9.88 -10.87 13.30
C ALA A 44 9.14 -12.21 13.12
N GLU A 45 9.72 -13.16 12.40
CA GLU A 45 9.14 -14.49 12.18
C GLU A 45 9.05 -15.29 13.48
N HIS A 46 10.11 -15.28 14.30
CA HIS A 46 10.09 -15.95 15.60
C HIS A 46 9.01 -15.35 16.51
N VAL A 47 9.01 -14.03 16.68
CA VAL A 47 8.04 -13.34 17.55
C VAL A 47 6.60 -13.47 17.03
N ALA A 48 6.38 -13.58 15.72
CA ALA A 48 5.06 -13.85 15.16
C ALA A 48 4.51 -15.21 15.60
N ARG A 49 5.36 -16.24 15.69
CA ARG A 49 4.95 -17.56 16.18
C ARG A 49 4.60 -17.52 17.66
N ASP A 50 5.41 -16.84 18.47
CA ASP A 50 5.19 -16.75 19.92
C ASP A 50 3.89 -16.00 20.29
N LEU A 51 3.45 -15.08 19.43
CA LEU A 51 2.25 -14.29 19.63
C LEU A 51 1.01 -14.84 18.91
N ALA A 52 1.13 -15.95 18.18
CA ALA A 52 0.04 -16.49 17.37
C ALA A 52 -1.22 -16.80 18.20
N ASP A 53 -1.04 -17.35 19.40
CA ASP A 53 -2.15 -17.70 20.30
C ASP A 53 -2.69 -16.50 21.10
N GLN A 54 -1.97 -15.37 21.08
CA GLN A 54 -2.31 -14.16 21.84
C GLN A 54 -2.98 -13.08 20.98
N VAL A 55 -2.81 -13.16 19.65
CA VAL A 55 -3.29 -12.14 18.71
C VAL A 55 -4.11 -12.77 17.60
N ASP A 56 -5.42 -12.74 17.77
CA ASP A 56 -6.38 -13.04 16.71
C ASP A 56 -7.16 -11.77 16.34
N VAL A 57 -6.86 -11.18 15.18
CA VAL A 57 -7.53 -9.96 14.69
C VAL A 57 -8.73 -10.35 13.83
N PRO A 58 -9.98 -10.15 14.30
CA PRO A 58 -11.16 -10.53 13.52
C PRO A 58 -11.24 -9.78 12.20
N TRP A 59 -11.86 -10.38 11.19
CA TRP A 59 -12.05 -9.74 9.88
C TRP A 59 -12.73 -8.37 9.98
N THR A 60 -13.76 -8.24 10.83
CA THR A 60 -14.49 -6.98 11.06
C THR A 60 -13.59 -5.89 11.61
N ALA A 61 -12.69 -6.23 12.53
CA ALA A 61 -11.67 -5.32 13.04
C ALA A 61 -10.68 -4.95 11.94
N ALA A 62 -10.14 -5.95 11.23
CA ALA A 62 -9.16 -5.76 10.17
C ALA A 62 -9.67 -4.85 9.05
N ILE A 63 -10.89 -5.07 8.55
CA ILE A 63 -11.47 -4.25 7.48
C ILE A 63 -11.83 -2.84 7.96
N SER A 64 -12.28 -2.69 9.22
CA SER A 64 -12.55 -1.39 9.83
C SER A 64 -11.29 -0.54 9.88
N VAL A 65 -10.20 -1.08 10.46
CA VAL A 65 -8.90 -0.39 10.52
C VAL A 65 -8.35 -0.11 9.13
N HIS A 66 -8.47 -1.07 8.21
CA HIS A 66 -7.99 -0.89 6.85
C HIS A 66 -8.66 0.31 6.17
N ARG A 67 -9.99 0.40 6.23
CA ARG A 67 -10.76 1.50 5.61
C ARG A 67 -10.57 2.83 6.33
N ALA A 68 -10.59 2.84 7.65
CA ALA A 68 -10.60 4.08 8.44
C ALA A 68 -9.19 4.68 8.67
N ARG A 69 -8.14 3.86 8.60
CA ARG A 69 -6.77 4.27 8.97
C ARG A 69 -5.77 4.05 7.86
N VAL A 70 -5.71 2.83 7.33
CA VAL A 70 -4.68 2.43 6.35
C VAL A 70 -4.91 3.14 5.01
N MET A 71 -6.11 3.03 4.44
CA MET A 71 -6.42 3.61 3.14
C MET A 71 -6.24 5.14 3.11
N PRO A 72 -6.75 5.93 4.07
CA PRO A 72 -6.50 7.37 4.10
C PRO A 72 -5.02 7.74 4.16
N ARG A 73 -4.22 6.97 4.91
CA ARG A 73 -2.77 7.18 5.00
C ARG A 73 -2.09 6.99 3.64
N TRP A 74 -2.46 5.94 2.89
CA TRP A 74 -1.90 5.67 1.57
C TRP A 74 -2.42 6.64 0.50
N ILE A 75 -3.70 7.02 0.54
CA ILE A 75 -4.26 8.06 -0.33
C ILE A 75 -3.47 9.36 -0.14
N GLY A 76 -3.34 9.84 1.10
CA GLY A 76 -2.58 11.06 1.38
C GLY A 76 -1.10 10.95 1.01
N LEU A 77 -0.50 9.75 1.10
CA LEU A 77 0.86 9.54 0.63
C LEU A 77 0.97 9.70 -0.89
N VAL A 78 0.03 9.14 -1.66
CA VAL A 78 -0.01 9.31 -3.12
C VAL A 78 -0.19 10.77 -3.50
N GLU A 79 -1.17 11.45 -2.90
CA GLU A 79 -1.48 12.86 -3.17
C GLU A 79 -0.29 13.79 -2.90
N ARG A 80 0.50 13.52 -1.85
CA ARG A 80 1.72 14.29 -1.58
C ARG A 80 2.91 13.90 -2.45
N SER A 81 2.93 12.68 -3.00
CA SER A 81 4.07 12.16 -3.77
C SER A 81 3.96 12.45 -5.27
N LEU A 82 2.73 12.64 -5.77
CA LEU A 82 2.43 12.84 -7.18
C LEU A 82 1.77 14.20 -7.43
N PRO A 83 2.28 15.00 -8.37
CA PRO A 83 1.64 16.27 -8.76
C PRO A 83 0.27 16.01 -9.41
N ASN A 84 -0.63 16.98 -9.37
CA ASN A 84 -1.95 16.92 -10.02
C ASN A 84 -2.82 15.71 -9.61
N ALA A 85 -2.60 15.08 -8.44
CA ALA A 85 -3.42 13.96 -7.97
C ALA A 85 -4.91 14.32 -7.81
N ALA A 86 -5.24 15.57 -7.50
CA ALA A 86 -6.62 16.06 -7.45
C ALA A 86 -7.28 16.23 -8.83
N ALA A 87 -6.52 16.10 -9.93
CA ALA A 87 -7.02 16.26 -11.29
C ALA A 87 -7.43 14.92 -11.95
N ILE A 88 -7.33 13.80 -11.21
CA ILE A 88 -7.73 12.47 -11.69
C ILE A 88 -8.90 11.95 -10.85
N GLY A 89 -9.74 11.11 -11.46
CA GLY A 89 -10.88 10.50 -10.80
C GLY A 89 -10.50 9.45 -9.73
N PRO A 90 -11.47 9.02 -8.90
CA PRO A 90 -11.23 8.09 -7.79
C PRO A 90 -10.65 6.75 -8.22
N ASP A 91 -11.05 6.20 -9.38
CA ASP A 91 -10.52 4.93 -9.88
C ASP A 91 -9.05 5.06 -10.31
N CYS A 92 -8.70 6.16 -10.98
CA CYS A 92 -7.30 6.49 -11.31
C CYS A 92 -6.45 6.60 -10.05
N LEU A 93 -6.96 7.31 -9.03
CA LEU A 93 -6.30 7.44 -7.74
C LEU A 93 -6.16 6.08 -7.05
N GLY A 94 -7.21 5.25 -7.08
CA GLY A 94 -7.22 3.91 -6.52
C GLY A 94 -6.15 3.00 -7.11
N ALA A 95 -5.95 3.05 -8.43
CA ALA A 95 -4.88 2.31 -9.11
C ALA A 95 -3.48 2.76 -8.63
N LEU A 96 -3.24 4.06 -8.49
CA LEU A 96 -1.98 4.61 -7.98
C LEU A 96 -1.77 4.31 -6.49
N VAL A 97 -2.84 4.29 -5.69
CA VAL A 97 -2.79 3.85 -4.29
C VAL A 97 -2.41 2.38 -4.20
N SER A 98 -3.01 1.50 -5.01
CA SER A 98 -2.63 0.08 -5.05
C SER A 98 -1.17 -0.11 -5.45
N LEU A 99 -0.70 0.62 -6.47
CA LEU A 99 0.70 0.57 -6.88
C LEU A 99 1.62 1.01 -5.74
N THR A 100 1.34 2.16 -5.14
CA THR A 100 2.14 2.75 -4.05
C THR A 100 2.16 1.86 -2.82
N TYR A 101 1.04 1.21 -2.49
CA TYR A 101 0.97 0.22 -1.41
C TYR A 101 1.93 -0.95 -1.65
N ASN A 102 2.05 -1.43 -2.89
CA ASN A 102 2.94 -2.54 -3.24
C ASN A 102 4.41 -2.15 -3.39
N ARG A 103 4.68 -0.95 -3.91
CA ARG A 103 6.02 -0.52 -4.32
C ARG A 103 6.66 0.51 -3.40
N GLY A 104 5.88 1.07 -2.48
CA GLY A 104 6.18 2.31 -1.75
C GLY A 104 6.00 3.54 -2.64
N ALA A 105 6.09 4.73 -2.05
CA ALA A 105 6.18 6.01 -2.78
C ALA A 105 7.57 6.20 -3.41
N SER A 106 8.03 5.21 -4.19
CA SER A 106 9.37 5.16 -4.78
C SER A 106 9.54 6.04 -6.04
N TYR A 107 8.61 6.95 -6.28
CA TYR A 107 8.60 7.88 -7.41
C TYR A 107 9.89 8.68 -7.62
N PRO A 108 10.67 9.09 -6.58
CA PRO A 108 11.94 9.79 -6.80
C PRO A 108 13.16 8.87 -6.86
N LYS A 109 13.02 7.55 -6.62
CA LYS A 109 14.17 6.65 -6.54
C LYS A 109 14.82 6.48 -7.92
N ALA A 110 16.15 6.53 -7.95
CA ALA A 110 16.96 6.32 -9.15
C ALA A 110 17.17 4.82 -9.45
N GLY A 111 17.56 4.50 -10.69
CA GLY A 111 17.86 3.14 -11.15
C GLY A 111 16.76 2.53 -12.03
N ASP A 112 17.14 1.53 -12.81
CA ASP A 112 16.31 0.83 -13.80
C ASP A 112 15.00 0.31 -13.20
N ARG A 113 15.06 -0.29 -12.01
CA ARG A 113 13.90 -0.83 -11.29
C ARG A 113 12.77 0.17 -11.00
N TYR A 114 13.07 1.47 -11.00
CA TYR A 114 12.11 2.54 -10.69
C TYR A 114 11.78 3.43 -11.89
N GLU A 115 12.15 3.01 -13.10
CA GLU A 115 11.91 3.76 -14.33
C GLU A 115 10.44 4.14 -14.52
N GLU A 116 9.54 3.16 -14.49
CA GLU A 116 8.10 3.40 -14.67
C GLU A 116 7.51 4.21 -13.52
N MET A 117 8.03 4.08 -12.29
CA MET A 117 7.62 4.94 -11.17
C MET A 117 7.97 6.41 -11.46
N ARG A 118 9.17 6.69 -11.96
CA ARG A 118 9.58 8.06 -12.33
C ARG A 118 8.77 8.58 -13.52
N ALA A 119 8.52 7.74 -14.52
CA ALA A 119 7.70 8.08 -15.68
C ALA A 119 6.27 8.43 -15.27
N ILE A 120 5.63 7.66 -14.38
CA ILE A 120 4.32 7.99 -13.81
C ILE A 120 4.33 9.37 -13.16
N LYS A 121 5.35 9.70 -12.36
CA LYS A 121 5.46 11.03 -11.73
C LYS A 121 5.61 12.14 -12.77
N ALA A 122 6.38 11.92 -13.84
CA ALA A 122 6.53 12.86 -14.94
C ALA A 122 5.21 13.06 -15.71
N HIS A 123 4.51 11.99 -16.04
CA HIS A 123 3.20 12.04 -16.72
C HIS A 123 2.14 12.73 -15.87
N MET A 124 2.11 12.47 -14.55
CA MET A 124 1.27 13.21 -13.61
C MET A 124 1.60 14.71 -13.63
N GLY A 125 2.88 15.08 -13.70
CA GLY A 125 3.34 16.48 -13.76
C GLY A 125 2.90 17.17 -15.05
N ALA A 126 3.06 16.48 -16.18
CA ALA A 126 2.67 16.96 -17.52
C ALA A 126 1.16 16.84 -17.80
N ARG A 127 0.38 16.27 -16.87
CA ARG A 127 -1.05 15.94 -17.06
C ARG A 127 -1.31 14.98 -18.24
N ALA A 128 -0.30 14.19 -18.61
CA ALA A 128 -0.39 13.14 -19.63
C ALA A 128 -0.94 11.84 -19.01
N PHE A 129 -2.12 11.91 -18.39
CA PHE A 129 -2.67 10.81 -17.59
C PHE A 129 -2.96 9.54 -18.40
N ASP A 130 -3.24 9.71 -19.69
CA ASP A 130 -3.42 8.64 -20.69
C ASP A 130 -2.20 7.72 -20.85
N ARG A 131 -1.00 8.18 -20.46
CA ARG A 131 0.24 7.40 -20.53
C ARG A 131 0.45 6.48 -19.34
N ILE A 132 -0.18 6.75 -18.20
CA ILE A 132 0.02 6.00 -16.95
C ILE A 132 -0.34 4.51 -17.05
N PRO A 133 -1.43 4.10 -17.73
CA PRO A 133 -1.71 2.67 -17.94
C PRO A 133 -0.59 1.93 -18.67
N GLY A 134 0.09 2.61 -19.60
CA GLY A 134 1.27 2.07 -20.29
C GLY A 134 2.40 1.76 -19.31
N GLU A 135 2.75 2.70 -18.45
CA GLU A 135 3.78 2.53 -17.41
C GLU A 135 3.44 1.39 -16.43
N LEU A 136 2.17 1.31 -16.01
CA LEU A 136 1.69 0.23 -15.14
C LEU A 136 1.91 -1.15 -15.78
N ARG A 137 1.62 -1.29 -17.08
CA ARG A 137 1.84 -2.53 -17.82
C ARG A 137 3.32 -2.80 -18.07
N SER A 138 4.12 -1.80 -18.46
CA SER A 138 5.56 -1.96 -18.70
C SER A 138 6.29 -2.48 -17.46
N MET A 139 5.87 -2.05 -16.26
CA MET A 139 6.45 -2.48 -14.98
C MET A 139 6.36 -4.00 -14.72
N LYS A 140 5.54 -4.72 -15.47
CA LYS A 140 5.52 -6.20 -15.49
C LYS A 140 6.89 -6.81 -15.76
N ARG A 141 7.77 -6.12 -16.49
CA ARG A 141 9.14 -6.57 -16.77
C ARG A 141 9.96 -6.84 -15.50
N LEU A 142 9.61 -6.23 -14.36
CA LEU A 142 10.31 -6.44 -13.09
C LEU A 142 10.04 -7.81 -12.47
N TRP A 143 8.98 -8.49 -12.91
CA TRP A 143 8.54 -9.78 -12.36
C TRP A 143 7.97 -10.71 -13.44
N PRO A 144 8.76 -11.06 -14.46
CA PRO A 144 8.27 -11.82 -15.62
C PRO A 144 7.69 -13.18 -15.23
N THR A 145 8.15 -13.75 -14.11
CA THR A 145 7.78 -15.08 -13.62
C THR A 145 6.85 -15.06 -12.40
N VAL A 146 6.28 -13.91 -12.03
CA VAL A 146 5.37 -13.80 -10.86
C VAL A 146 3.95 -13.48 -11.33
N PRO A 147 3.10 -14.48 -11.64
CA PRO A 147 1.77 -14.27 -12.22
C PRO A 147 0.86 -13.36 -11.40
N GLY A 148 0.97 -13.40 -10.07
CA GLY A 148 0.20 -12.52 -9.19
C GLY A 148 0.49 -11.04 -9.41
N LEU A 149 1.77 -10.68 -9.56
CA LEU A 149 2.18 -9.29 -9.82
C LEU A 149 1.85 -8.86 -11.26
N GLN A 150 1.99 -9.78 -12.22
CA GLN A 150 1.56 -9.57 -13.60
C GLN A 150 0.08 -9.19 -13.69
N LYS A 151 -0.79 -10.00 -13.08
CA LYS A 151 -2.24 -9.76 -13.02
C LYS A 151 -2.57 -8.48 -12.26
N ARG A 152 -1.84 -8.18 -11.18
CA ARG A 152 -2.04 -6.96 -10.39
C ARG A 152 -1.76 -5.69 -11.21
N ARG A 153 -0.61 -5.62 -11.89
CA ARG A 153 -0.25 -4.50 -12.77
C ARG A 153 -1.26 -4.29 -13.88
N GLU A 154 -1.77 -5.38 -14.47
CA GLU A 154 -2.83 -5.29 -15.47
C GLU A 154 -4.13 -4.72 -14.90
N ARG A 155 -4.59 -5.21 -13.75
CA ARG A 155 -5.82 -4.71 -13.11
C ARG A 155 -5.71 -3.24 -12.70
N GLU A 156 -4.53 -2.81 -12.24
CA GLU A 156 -4.28 -1.40 -11.94
C GLU A 156 -4.35 -0.54 -13.20
N ALA A 157 -3.78 -0.98 -14.32
CA ALA A 157 -3.89 -0.29 -15.59
C ALA A 157 -5.36 -0.19 -16.06
N GLN A 158 -6.11 -1.29 -15.99
CA GLN A 158 -7.52 -1.33 -16.37
C GLN A 158 -8.40 -0.43 -15.49
N LEU A 159 -8.14 -0.41 -14.19
CA LEU A 159 -8.85 0.47 -13.26
C LEU A 159 -8.56 1.94 -13.58
N PHE A 160 -7.29 2.27 -13.88
CA PHE A 160 -6.92 3.63 -14.27
C PHE A 160 -7.61 4.04 -15.59
N GLU A 161 -7.62 3.16 -16.60
CA GLU A 161 -8.32 3.41 -17.86
C GLU A 161 -9.83 3.56 -17.68
N ALA A 162 -10.45 2.79 -16.79
CA ALA A 162 -11.85 2.96 -16.44
C ALA A 162 -12.12 4.33 -15.81
N GLY A 163 -11.24 4.77 -14.90
CA GLY A 163 -11.30 6.10 -14.30
C GLY A 163 -11.17 7.23 -15.31
N LEU A 164 -10.31 7.09 -16.34
CA LEU A 164 -10.18 8.09 -17.41
C LEU A 164 -11.44 8.23 -18.27
N ARG A 165 -12.21 7.15 -18.43
CA ARG A 165 -13.47 7.15 -19.20
C ARG A 165 -14.67 7.65 -18.40
N ALA A 166 -14.55 7.72 -17.08
CA ALA A 166 -15.63 8.12 -16.18
C ALA A 166 -15.66 9.65 -15.91
N VAL A 167 -14.75 10.41 -16.54
CA VAL A 167 -14.60 11.87 -16.45
C VAL A 167 -15.20 12.54 -17.68
#